data_AF-A0A2I0SXL5-F1
#
_entry.id   AF-A0A2I0SXL5-F1
#
_cell.length_a   1.000
_cell.length_b   1.000
_cell.length_c   1.000
_cell.angle_alpha   90.00
_cell.angle_beta   90.00
_cell.angle_gamma   90.00
#
_symmetry.space_group_name_H-M   'P 1'
#
loop_
_entity.id
_entity.type
_entity.pdbx_description
1 polymer ?
#
loop_
_entity_poly.entity_id
_entity_poly.type
_entity_poly.pdbx_seq_one_letter_code
_entity_poly.pdbx_strand_id
1 'polypeptide(L)'
;MIVMPENPWFEMDGPDDEFGFGAAELAFAKALREQAESWDVPYAPSWVGRPEDDSSLLACVSLGDEDNRVSLIDVGVHLVGSTVRGDRLHNQLYFLPDRPTGLAMEAVGSPQELAEHTAAWFETLLRKPVVRHEWEHGGRVYASRYLFADTGEGLVQSYDRTLAPPGQAQALTDAGHVYGRGWIQTSGLGRPDRVVGVRGAATA
;
A
#
# COMPACT_ATOMS: atom_id res chain seq x y z
N MET A 1 -23.35 -10.46 -15.81
CA MET A 1 -23.54 -10.40 -14.35
C MET A 1 -22.35 -11.14 -13.76
N ILE A 2 -21.34 -10.39 -13.29
CA ILE A 2 -20.19 -11.01 -12.62
C ILE A 2 -20.69 -11.40 -11.24
N VAL A 3 -20.65 -12.69 -10.93
CA VAL A 3 -20.89 -13.20 -9.58
C VAL A 3 -19.67 -12.78 -8.78
N MET A 4 -19.81 -11.78 -7.93
CA MET A 4 -18.78 -11.49 -6.92
C MET A 4 -18.78 -12.67 -5.94
N PRO A 5 -17.62 -13.23 -5.58
CA PRO A 5 -17.57 -14.28 -4.56
C PRO A 5 -18.14 -13.75 -3.24
N GLU A 6 -18.70 -14.65 -2.42
CA GLU A 6 -19.33 -14.30 -1.13
C GLU A 6 -18.36 -13.54 -0.20
N ASN A 7 -17.06 -13.72 -0.38
CA ASN A 7 -16.01 -12.94 0.23
C ASN A 7 -14.98 -12.55 -0.85
N PRO A 8 -14.73 -11.24 -1.06
CA PRO A 8 -13.82 -10.74 -2.09
C PRO A 8 -12.36 -10.60 -1.61
N TRP A 9 -12.06 -10.96 -0.37
CA TRP A 9 -10.74 -10.78 0.22
C TRP A 9 -9.83 -11.97 -0.03
N PHE A 10 -8.56 -11.69 -0.29
CA PHE A 10 -7.45 -12.64 -0.33
C PHE A 10 -7.73 -13.83 -1.24
N GLU A 11 -8.18 -13.55 -2.47
CA GLU A 11 -8.30 -14.59 -3.48
C GLU A 11 -6.93 -15.23 -3.73
N MET A 12 -6.92 -16.57 -3.81
CA MET A 12 -5.72 -17.31 -4.17
C MET A 12 -5.68 -17.42 -5.69
N ASP A 13 -4.60 -16.96 -6.31
CA ASP A 13 -4.39 -17.20 -7.74
C ASP A 13 -4.34 -18.72 -7.99
N GLY A 14 -5.24 -19.20 -8.86
CA GLY A 14 -5.26 -20.52 -9.50
C GLY A 14 -4.87 -21.77 -8.68
N PRO A 15 -5.81 -22.67 -8.33
CA PRO A 15 -5.50 -23.98 -7.72
C PRO A 15 -4.72 -24.95 -8.64
N ASP A 16 -4.46 -24.55 -9.90
CA ASP A 16 -3.74 -25.32 -10.92
C ASP A 16 -2.24 -24.98 -11.00
N ASP A 17 -1.75 -24.02 -10.19
CA ASP A 17 -0.34 -23.67 -10.17
C ASP A 17 0.46 -24.76 -9.43
N GLU A 18 1.42 -25.34 -10.14
CA GLU A 18 2.23 -26.52 -9.79
C GLU A 18 3.08 -26.35 -8.50
N PHE A 19 3.02 -25.18 -7.87
CA PHE A 19 3.71 -24.78 -6.64
C PHE A 19 2.72 -24.68 -5.47
N GLY A 20 2.23 -25.83 -5.01
CA GLY A 20 1.21 -25.89 -3.97
C GLY A 20 1.64 -25.27 -2.64
N PHE A 21 0.70 -24.54 -2.02
CA PHE A 21 0.83 -24.14 -0.62
C PHE A 21 0.83 -25.37 0.30
N GLY A 22 1.69 -25.34 1.32
CA GLY A 22 1.67 -26.34 2.39
C GLY A 22 0.41 -26.24 3.26
N ALA A 23 0.13 -27.27 4.05
CA ALA A 23 -1.06 -27.30 4.91
C ALA A 23 -1.13 -26.10 5.88
N ALA A 24 0.01 -25.65 6.43
CA ALA A 24 0.06 -24.49 7.31
C ALA A 24 -0.22 -23.16 6.58
N GLU A 25 0.27 -23.03 5.34
CA GLU A 25 0.05 -21.85 4.50
C GLU A 25 -1.42 -21.76 4.05
N LEU A 26 -2.02 -22.89 3.65
CA LEU A 26 -3.45 -22.97 3.35
C LEU A 26 -4.32 -22.67 4.57
N ALA A 27 -3.94 -23.16 5.76
CA ALA A 27 -4.64 -22.86 7.00
C ALA A 27 -4.58 -21.36 7.33
N PHE A 28 -3.41 -20.73 7.17
CA PHE A 28 -3.24 -19.29 7.33
C PHE A 28 -4.10 -18.50 6.34
N ALA A 29 -4.01 -18.81 5.03
CA ALA A 29 -4.74 -18.08 4.00
C ALA A 29 -6.26 -18.16 4.20
N LYS A 30 -6.76 -19.34 4.53
CA LYS A 30 -8.17 -19.55 4.86
C LYS A 30 -8.60 -18.74 6.09
N ALA A 31 -7.85 -18.81 7.18
CA ALA A 31 -8.16 -18.08 8.41
C ALA A 31 -8.12 -16.55 8.19
N LEU A 32 -7.14 -16.05 7.43
CA LEU A 32 -7.02 -14.63 7.08
C LEU A 32 -8.26 -14.17 6.30
N ARG A 33 -8.68 -14.97 5.33
CA ARG A 33 -9.87 -14.72 4.53
C ARG A 33 -11.14 -14.70 5.38
N GLU A 34 -11.31 -15.65 6.31
CA GLU A 34 -12.44 -15.69 7.25
C GLU A 34 -12.49 -14.46 8.17
N GLN A 35 -11.34 -14.00 8.68
CA GLN A 35 -11.28 -12.77 9.49
C GLN A 35 -11.73 -11.54 8.69
N ALA A 36 -11.29 -11.45 7.42
CA ALA A 36 -11.60 -10.33 6.54
C ALA A 36 -13.08 -10.22 6.13
N GLU A 37 -13.86 -11.29 6.24
CA GLU A 37 -15.32 -11.27 5.97
C GLU A 37 -16.08 -10.29 6.85
N SER A 38 -15.57 -10.07 8.06
CA SER A 38 -16.19 -9.20 9.05
C SER A 38 -15.75 -7.74 8.98
N TRP A 39 -14.82 -7.40 8.08
CA TRP A 39 -14.25 -6.06 8.02
C TRP A 39 -15.27 -5.00 7.60
N ASP A 40 -15.39 -3.97 8.43
CA ASP A 40 -16.12 -2.74 8.11
C ASP A 40 -15.14 -1.65 7.64
N VAL A 41 -14.52 -1.89 6.48
CA VAL A 41 -13.57 -0.97 5.82
C VAL A 41 -13.86 -0.91 4.32
N PRO A 42 -13.50 0.20 3.64
CA PRO A 42 -13.59 0.25 2.19
C PRO A 42 -12.81 -0.89 1.54
N TYR A 43 -13.42 -1.53 0.55
CA TYR A 43 -12.80 -2.59 -0.23
C TYR A 43 -11.45 -2.13 -0.78
N ALA A 44 -10.51 -3.07 -0.85
CA ALA A 44 -9.21 -2.90 -1.46
C ALA A 44 -8.86 -4.21 -2.17
N PRO A 45 -8.32 -4.17 -3.40
CA PRO A 45 -7.80 -5.37 -4.06
C PRO A 45 -6.83 -6.11 -3.15
N SER A 46 -7.01 -7.41 -3.04
CA SER A 46 -6.18 -8.26 -2.18
C SER A 46 -6.10 -9.67 -2.73
N TRP A 47 -4.98 -10.33 -2.47
CA TRP A 47 -4.69 -11.66 -3.01
C TRP A 47 -3.67 -12.39 -2.13
N VAL A 48 -3.62 -13.72 -2.30
CA VAL A 48 -2.62 -14.61 -1.72
C VAL A 48 -1.93 -15.36 -2.85
N GLY A 49 -0.59 -15.38 -2.81
CA GLY A 49 0.23 -15.96 -3.86
C GLY A 49 1.64 -16.27 -3.37
N ARG A 50 2.55 -16.44 -4.32
CA ARG A 50 3.99 -16.51 -4.11
C ARG A 50 4.66 -15.22 -4.63
N PRO A 51 5.72 -14.72 -3.97
CA PRO A 51 6.62 -13.75 -4.59
C PRO A 51 7.41 -14.40 -5.74
N GLU A 52 8.09 -13.61 -6.58
CA GLU A 52 8.85 -14.10 -7.75
C GLU A 52 9.92 -15.15 -7.41
N ASP A 53 10.42 -15.15 -6.17
CA ASP A 53 11.46 -16.09 -5.71
C ASP A 53 10.91 -17.32 -4.99
N ASP A 54 9.58 -17.50 -4.93
CA ASP A 54 8.87 -18.60 -4.25
C ASP A 54 9.25 -18.80 -2.76
N SER A 55 9.86 -17.80 -2.12
CA SER A 55 10.50 -17.95 -0.81
C SER A 55 9.52 -18.04 0.38
N SER A 56 8.26 -17.68 0.18
CA SER A 56 7.26 -17.53 1.24
C SER A 56 5.84 -17.58 0.66
N LEU A 57 4.81 -17.75 1.50
CA LEU A 57 3.47 -17.31 1.11
C LEU A 57 3.40 -15.78 1.26
N LEU A 58 2.83 -15.11 0.26
CA LEU A 58 2.59 -13.66 0.28
C LEU A 58 1.09 -13.40 0.34
N ALA A 59 0.65 -12.61 1.32
CA ALA A 59 -0.68 -11.99 1.31
C ALA A 59 -0.52 -10.49 1.10
N CYS A 60 -1.24 -9.92 0.15
CA CYS A 60 -1.10 -8.53 -0.28
C CYS A 60 -2.43 -7.79 -0.27
N VAL A 61 -2.39 -6.50 0.07
CA VAL A 61 -3.51 -5.55 -0.06
C VAL A 61 -2.99 -4.29 -0.74
N SER A 62 -3.71 -3.83 -1.77
CA SER A 62 -3.37 -2.63 -2.54
C SER A 62 -4.31 -1.48 -2.21
N LEU A 63 -3.77 -0.39 -1.69
CA LEU A 63 -4.53 0.86 -1.49
C LEU A 63 -4.44 1.71 -2.75
N GLY A 64 -5.60 2.17 -3.23
CA GLY A 64 -5.72 3.00 -4.41
C GLY A 64 -6.60 4.25 -4.20
N ASP A 65 -6.44 5.20 -5.11
CA ASP A 65 -7.37 6.30 -5.37
C ASP A 65 -8.13 5.95 -6.66
N GLU A 66 -9.34 5.40 -6.51
CA GLU A 66 -10.15 4.90 -7.63
C GLU A 66 -10.59 6.02 -8.58
N ASP A 67 -10.94 7.19 -8.03
CA ASP A 67 -11.38 8.36 -8.80
C ASP A 67 -10.29 8.83 -9.77
N ASN A 68 -9.02 8.68 -9.38
CA ASN A 68 -7.87 9.09 -10.19
C ASN A 68 -7.11 7.92 -10.81
N ARG A 69 -7.54 6.68 -10.54
CA ARG A 69 -6.92 5.43 -11.01
C ARG A 69 -5.43 5.33 -10.66
N VAL A 70 -5.08 5.70 -9.42
CA VAL A 70 -3.70 5.68 -8.93
C VAL A 70 -3.55 4.60 -7.86
N SER A 71 -2.58 3.70 -8.03
CA SER A 71 -2.12 2.84 -6.91
C SER A 71 -1.26 3.68 -5.96
N LEU A 72 -1.60 3.66 -4.68
CA LEU A 72 -0.95 4.48 -3.65
C LEU A 72 0.16 3.71 -2.95
N ILE A 73 -0.15 2.48 -2.54
CA ILE A 73 0.78 1.60 -1.83
C ILE A 73 0.27 0.16 -1.88
N ASP A 74 1.20 -0.77 -2.06
CA ASP A 74 1.00 -2.19 -1.77
C ASP A 74 1.60 -2.48 -0.40
N VAL A 75 0.82 -3.14 0.46
CA VAL A 75 1.26 -3.64 1.76
C VAL A 75 1.02 -5.14 1.81
N GLY A 76 1.89 -5.88 2.47
CA GLY A 76 1.69 -7.32 2.58
C GLY A 76 2.54 -7.97 3.62
N VAL A 77 2.25 -9.25 3.86
CA VAL A 77 2.99 -10.11 4.77
C VAL A 77 3.59 -11.29 4.03
N HIS A 78 4.83 -11.61 4.36
CA HIS A 78 5.48 -12.85 4.00
C HIS A 78 5.39 -13.83 5.17
N LEU A 79 4.80 -15.00 4.92
CA LEU A 79 4.76 -16.12 5.85
C LEU A 79 5.88 -17.11 5.51
N VAL A 80 6.75 -17.35 6.48
CA VAL A 80 7.81 -18.36 6.41
C VAL A 80 7.75 -19.24 7.66
N GLY A 81 7.33 -20.49 7.49
CA GLY A 81 7.14 -21.42 8.60
C GLY A 81 6.09 -20.89 9.59
N SER A 82 6.53 -20.56 10.82
CA SER A 82 5.68 -20.05 11.90
C SER A 82 5.87 -18.55 12.15
N THR A 83 6.39 -17.80 11.17
CA THR A 83 6.69 -16.37 11.30
C THR A 83 6.08 -15.59 10.15
N VAL A 84 5.45 -14.46 10.46
CA VAL A 84 5.07 -13.46 9.46
C VAL A 84 5.90 -12.19 9.64
N ARG A 85 6.31 -11.61 8.52
CA ARG A 85 6.87 -10.26 8.46
C ARG A 85 6.09 -9.45 7.45
N GLY A 86 5.59 -8.30 7.87
CA GLY A 86 4.76 -7.42 7.06
C GLY A 86 5.31 -6.02 6.98
N ASP A 87 5.12 -5.36 5.84
CA ASP A 87 5.47 -3.96 5.62
C ASP A 87 4.84 -3.46 4.31
N ARG A 88 5.17 -2.23 3.92
CA ARG A 88 5.12 -1.77 2.53
C ARG A 88 5.90 -2.73 1.63
N LEU A 89 5.34 -3.04 0.47
CA LEU A 89 5.98 -3.85 -0.55
C LEU A 89 6.66 -2.97 -1.62
N HIS A 90 7.74 -3.49 -2.21
CA HIS A 90 8.31 -2.93 -3.43
C HIS A 90 7.30 -3.03 -4.57
N ASN A 91 7.09 -1.92 -5.30
CA ASN A 91 6.19 -1.94 -6.45
C ASN A 91 6.74 -2.90 -7.52
N GLN A 92 5.97 -3.90 -7.93
CA GLN A 92 6.33 -5.00 -8.86
C GLN A 92 6.96 -6.24 -8.23
N LEU A 93 8.00 -6.10 -7.40
CA LEU A 93 8.73 -7.27 -6.88
C LEU A 93 8.09 -7.84 -5.60
N TYR A 94 7.24 -7.06 -4.95
CA TYR A 94 6.56 -7.44 -3.72
C TYR A 94 7.48 -7.85 -2.55
N PHE A 95 8.75 -7.45 -2.58
CA PHE A 95 9.67 -7.66 -1.46
C PHE A 95 9.48 -6.62 -0.35
N LEU A 96 9.75 -7.05 0.88
CA LEU A 96 9.89 -6.16 2.03
C LEU A 96 11.15 -5.29 1.89
N PRO A 97 11.16 -4.06 2.42
CA PRO A 97 12.34 -3.21 2.43
C PRO A 97 13.44 -3.78 3.34
N ASP A 98 14.70 -3.46 3.02
CA ASP A 98 15.86 -3.84 3.86
C ASP A 98 15.76 -3.31 5.30
N ARG A 99 15.08 -2.17 5.47
CA ARG A 99 14.84 -1.53 6.78
C ARG A 99 13.33 -1.42 7.00
N PRO A 100 12.81 -1.91 8.14
CA PRO A 100 11.40 -1.78 8.48
C PRO A 100 10.93 -0.32 8.44
N THR A 101 9.74 -0.09 7.88
CA THR A 101 9.09 1.22 7.90
C THR A 101 8.24 1.42 9.16
N GLY A 102 7.54 2.55 9.24
CA GLY A 102 6.55 2.78 10.30
C GLY A 102 5.32 1.88 10.21
N LEU A 103 5.16 1.14 9.11
CA LEU A 103 4.07 0.18 8.88
C LEU A 103 4.44 -1.25 9.25
N ALA A 104 5.71 -1.52 9.61
CA ALA A 104 6.19 -2.86 9.79
C ALA A 104 5.43 -3.64 10.89
N MET A 105 5.19 -4.93 10.63
CA MET A 105 4.71 -5.88 11.62
C MET A 105 5.56 -7.15 11.60
N GLU A 106 5.61 -7.83 12.75
CA GLU A 106 6.21 -9.15 12.88
C GLU A 106 5.41 -9.94 13.92
N ALA A 107 5.18 -11.21 13.65
CA ALA A 107 4.57 -12.12 14.61
C ALA A 107 5.10 -13.55 14.41
N VAL A 108 5.07 -14.32 15.50
CA VAL A 108 5.42 -15.75 15.52
C VAL A 108 4.29 -16.49 16.19
N GLY A 109 3.84 -17.60 15.61
CA GLY A 109 2.72 -18.35 16.15
C GLY A 109 2.22 -19.47 15.25
N SER A 110 1.07 -20.01 15.61
CA SER A 110 0.30 -20.93 14.77
C SER A 110 -0.31 -20.20 13.57
N PRO A 111 -0.67 -20.92 12.48
CA PRO A 111 -1.32 -20.31 11.32
C PRO A 111 -2.54 -19.44 11.67
N GLN A 112 -3.32 -19.84 12.68
CA GLN A 112 -4.49 -19.10 13.14
C GLN A 112 -4.11 -17.77 13.82
N GLU A 113 -3.17 -17.80 14.77
CA GLU A 113 -2.69 -16.59 15.46
C GLU A 113 -2.04 -15.61 14.48
N LEU A 114 -1.25 -16.14 13.54
CA LEU A 114 -0.62 -15.33 12.50
C LEU A 114 -1.66 -14.67 11.58
N ALA A 115 -2.71 -15.40 11.20
CA ALA A 115 -3.81 -14.85 10.40
C ALA A 115 -4.58 -13.77 11.15
N GLU A 116 -4.84 -13.94 12.44
CA GLU A 116 -5.48 -12.94 13.30
C GLU A 116 -4.64 -11.66 13.42
N HIS A 117 -3.34 -11.79 13.71
CA HIS A 117 -2.43 -10.64 13.77
C HIS A 117 -2.31 -9.92 12.42
N THR A 118 -2.22 -10.68 11.33
CA THR A 118 -2.16 -10.15 9.98
C THR A 118 -3.45 -9.41 9.61
N ALA A 119 -4.60 -9.99 9.94
CA ALA A 119 -5.90 -9.40 9.65
C ALA A 119 -6.09 -8.06 10.38
N ALA A 120 -5.79 -8.04 11.69
CA ALA A 120 -5.87 -6.81 12.49
C ALA A 120 -4.93 -5.71 11.96
N TRP A 121 -3.74 -6.10 11.50
CA TRP A 121 -2.78 -5.17 10.90
C TRP A 121 -3.30 -4.57 9.59
N PHE A 122 -3.76 -5.41 8.64
CA PHE A 122 -4.35 -4.93 7.39
C PHE A 122 -5.58 -4.04 7.63
N GLU A 123 -6.48 -4.45 8.52
CA GLU A 123 -7.67 -3.66 8.85
C GLU A 123 -7.29 -2.28 9.40
N THR A 124 -6.28 -2.23 10.28
CA THR A 124 -5.76 -0.97 10.81
C THR A 124 -5.24 -0.06 9.70
N LEU A 125 -4.48 -0.60 8.74
CA LEU A 125 -3.98 0.14 7.58
C LEU A 125 -5.11 0.63 6.67
N LEU A 126 -6.12 -0.22 6.43
CA LEU A 126 -7.29 0.10 5.61
C LEU A 126 -8.20 1.15 6.25
N ARG A 127 -8.17 1.29 7.58
CA ARG A 127 -8.89 2.34 8.32
C ARG A 127 -8.19 3.70 8.27
N LYS A 128 -6.90 3.75 7.93
CA LYS A 128 -6.17 5.02 7.94
C LYS A 128 -6.73 6.01 6.92
N PRO A 129 -6.98 7.27 7.32
CA PRO A 129 -7.43 8.29 6.39
C PRO A 129 -6.30 8.66 5.43
N VAL A 130 -6.62 8.83 4.15
CA VAL A 130 -5.68 9.26 3.11
C VAL A 130 -6.09 10.62 2.59
N VAL A 131 -5.12 11.54 2.51
CA VAL A 131 -5.28 12.83 1.87
C VAL A 131 -4.29 13.00 0.73
N ARG A 132 -4.68 13.83 -0.23
CA ARG A 132 -3.84 14.27 -1.35
C ARG A 132 -3.57 15.76 -1.21
N HIS A 133 -2.30 16.10 -1.06
CA HIS A 133 -1.80 17.46 -1.17
C HIS A 133 -1.55 17.77 -2.65
N GLU A 134 -1.96 18.96 -3.08
CA GLU A 134 -1.81 19.41 -4.46
C GLU A 134 -1.20 20.81 -4.52
N TRP A 135 -0.30 20.99 -5.48
CA TRP A 135 0.27 22.29 -5.82
C TRP A 135 -0.12 22.65 -7.25
N GLU A 136 -0.56 23.87 -7.43
CA GLU A 136 -1.16 24.36 -8.67
C GLU A 136 -0.35 25.51 -9.29
N HIS A 137 -0.30 25.53 -10.61
CA HIS A 137 0.24 26.65 -11.38
C HIS A 137 -0.54 26.78 -12.68
N GLY A 138 -0.96 28.01 -13.02
CA GLY A 138 -1.78 28.27 -14.20
C GLY A 138 -3.14 27.52 -14.19
N GLY A 139 -3.71 27.27 -13.01
CA GLY A 139 -4.96 26.52 -12.85
C GLY A 139 -4.84 25.02 -13.08
N ARG A 140 -3.63 24.47 -13.08
CA ARG A 140 -3.37 23.03 -13.24
C ARG A 140 -2.51 22.52 -12.10
N VAL A 141 -2.83 21.33 -11.58
CA VAL A 141 -1.99 20.64 -10.59
C VAL A 141 -0.71 20.19 -11.28
N TYR A 142 0.43 20.69 -10.82
CA TYR A 142 1.75 20.29 -11.33
C TYR A 142 2.48 19.33 -10.39
N ALA A 143 2.05 19.24 -9.12
CA ALA A 143 2.60 18.27 -8.19
C ALA A 143 1.50 17.77 -7.25
N SER A 144 1.60 16.51 -6.85
CA SER A 144 0.72 15.92 -5.85
C SER A 144 1.49 15.00 -4.91
N ARG A 145 1.01 14.89 -3.67
CA ARG A 145 1.55 13.98 -2.66
C ARG A 145 0.41 13.35 -1.89
N TYR A 146 0.35 12.02 -1.89
CA TYR A 146 -0.56 11.23 -1.09
C TYR A 146 0.12 10.85 0.22
N LEU A 147 -0.61 10.95 1.32
CA LEU A 147 -0.14 10.57 2.64
C LEU A 147 -1.28 10.05 3.51
N PHE A 148 -0.92 9.24 4.49
CA PHE A 148 -1.80 8.99 5.64
C PHE A 148 -1.98 10.28 6.44
N ALA A 149 -3.22 10.70 6.65
CA ALA A 149 -3.52 12.00 7.25
C ALA A 149 -3.22 12.03 8.77
N ASP A 150 -3.29 10.87 9.43
CA ASP A 150 -3.01 10.69 10.86
C ASP A 150 -1.51 10.69 11.17
N THR A 151 -0.68 10.10 10.30
CA THR A 151 0.77 9.98 10.55
C THR A 151 1.64 10.92 9.72
N GLY A 152 1.11 11.49 8.63
CA GLY A 152 1.89 12.25 7.66
C GLY A 152 2.79 11.39 6.76
N GLU A 153 2.71 10.06 6.88
CA GLU A 153 3.53 9.13 6.10
C GLU A 153 3.18 9.17 4.62
N GLY A 154 4.17 9.41 3.76
CA GLY A 154 3.98 9.57 2.32
C GLY A 154 3.83 8.22 1.60
N LEU A 155 2.82 8.12 0.74
CA LEU A 155 2.51 6.90 -0.02
C LEU A 155 3.13 6.94 -1.42
N VAL A 156 2.66 7.90 -2.21
CA VAL A 156 3.09 8.18 -3.58
C VAL A 156 3.07 9.70 -3.82
N GLN A 157 3.91 10.18 -4.74
CA GLN A 157 3.93 11.57 -5.14
C GLN A 157 4.15 11.68 -6.65
N SER A 158 3.81 12.83 -7.22
CA SER A 158 4.04 13.15 -8.61
C SER A 158 4.54 14.60 -8.75
N TYR A 159 5.31 14.84 -9.81
CA TYR A 159 5.79 16.17 -10.18
C TYR A 159 5.94 16.27 -11.70
N ASP A 160 5.23 17.22 -12.30
CA ASP A 160 5.27 17.56 -13.71
C ASP A 160 6.04 18.87 -13.92
N ARG A 161 7.25 18.76 -14.45
CA ARG A 161 8.13 19.90 -14.76
C ARG A 161 7.54 20.86 -15.80
N THR A 162 6.66 20.37 -16.67
CA THR A 162 6.08 21.17 -17.77
C THR A 162 4.94 22.07 -17.29
N LEU A 163 4.31 21.70 -16.17
CA LEU A 163 3.23 22.48 -15.55
C LEU A 163 3.74 23.33 -14.39
N ALA A 164 4.92 23.03 -13.85
CA ALA A 164 5.50 23.74 -12.72
C ALA A 164 5.84 25.21 -13.06
N PRO A 165 5.86 26.11 -12.05
CA PRO A 165 6.35 27.47 -12.24
C PRO A 165 7.76 27.51 -12.85
N PRO A 166 8.08 28.49 -13.72
CA PRO A 166 9.42 28.64 -14.28
C PRO A 166 10.49 28.69 -13.17
N GLY A 167 11.53 27.87 -13.31
CA GLY A 167 12.63 27.79 -12.34
C GLY A 167 12.36 26.92 -11.10
N GLN A 168 11.12 26.49 -10.84
CA GLN A 168 10.77 25.68 -9.66
C GLN A 168 11.56 24.37 -9.60
N ALA A 169 11.63 23.65 -10.72
CA ALA A 169 12.33 22.38 -10.81
C ALA A 169 13.83 22.53 -10.55
N GLN A 170 14.44 23.62 -11.04
CA GLN A 170 15.84 23.92 -10.80
C GLN A 170 16.08 24.26 -9.33
N ALA A 171 15.25 25.11 -8.74
CA ALA A 171 15.34 25.47 -7.32
C ALA A 171 15.24 24.25 -6.40
N LEU A 172 14.33 23.31 -6.68
CA LEU A 172 14.22 22.06 -5.92
C LEU A 172 15.45 21.17 -6.09
N THR A 173 16.02 21.14 -7.30
CA THR A 173 17.25 20.39 -7.60
C THR A 173 18.43 20.96 -6.83
N ASP A 174 18.61 22.28 -6.88
CA ASP A 174 19.70 22.98 -6.20
C ASP A 174 19.59 22.85 -4.67
N ALA A 175 18.36 22.77 -4.14
CA ALA A 175 18.09 22.51 -2.73
C ALA A 175 18.20 21.03 -2.33
N GLY A 176 18.54 20.13 -3.26
CA GLY A 176 18.73 18.71 -2.97
C GLY A 176 17.43 17.91 -2.82
N HIS A 177 16.28 18.45 -3.24
CA HIS A 177 14.99 17.75 -3.23
C HIS A 177 14.84 16.84 -4.46
N VAL A 178 15.85 15.99 -4.69
CA VAL A 178 15.92 15.08 -5.84
C VAL A 178 16.38 13.70 -5.36
N TYR A 179 15.74 12.66 -5.90
CA TYR A 179 16.04 11.27 -5.59
C TYR A 179 16.35 10.48 -6.87
N GLY A 180 17.28 9.53 -6.76
CA GLY A 180 17.61 8.61 -7.85
C GLY A 180 17.88 9.30 -9.19
N ARG A 181 17.15 8.89 -10.23
CA ARG A 181 17.29 9.35 -11.63
C ARG A 181 16.75 10.77 -11.88
N GLY A 182 17.01 11.72 -10.98
CA GLY A 182 16.54 13.10 -11.12
C GLY A 182 15.07 13.31 -10.74
N TRP A 183 14.50 12.41 -9.94
CA TRP A 183 13.10 12.46 -9.55
C TRP A 183 12.87 13.50 -8.45
N ILE A 184 12.13 14.56 -8.78
CA ILE A 184 11.90 15.69 -7.89
C ILE A 184 10.97 15.28 -6.74
N GLN A 185 11.39 15.59 -5.52
CA GLN A 185 10.65 15.33 -4.29
C GLN A 185 9.70 16.50 -3.99
N THR A 186 8.46 16.19 -3.63
CA THR A 186 7.45 17.21 -3.28
C THR A 186 7.65 17.80 -1.88
N SER A 187 8.53 17.22 -1.06
CA SER A 187 8.84 17.71 0.29
C SER A 187 9.43 19.13 0.31
N GLY A 188 10.02 19.59 -0.80
CA GLY A 188 10.57 20.94 -0.93
C GLY A 188 9.59 22.01 -1.39
N LEU A 189 8.33 21.66 -1.71
CA LEU A 189 7.34 22.59 -2.29
C LEU A 189 6.62 23.49 -1.27
N GLY A 190 6.86 23.30 0.02
CA GLY A 190 6.18 24.06 1.07
C GLY A 190 4.71 23.66 1.22
N ARG A 191 3.85 24.62 1.56
CA ARG A 191 2.41 24.37 1.81
C ARG A 191 1.68 24.07 0.49
N PRO A 192 0.80 23.05 0.44
CA PRO A 192 -0.04 22.80 -0.73
C PRO A 192 -1.12 23.88 -0.90
N ASP A 193 -1.54 24.09 -2.15
CA ASP A 193 -2.65 24.97 -2.50
C ASP A 193 -4.00 24.33 -2.16
N ARG A 194 -4.09 23.00 -2.28
CA ARG A 194 -5.29 22.23 -1.95
C ARG A 194 -4.96 20.94 -1.19
N VAL A 195 -5.85 20.57 -0.27
CA VAL A 195 -5.84 19.28 0.42
C VAL A 195 -7.18 18.60 0.14
N VAL A 196 -7.12 17.40 -0.44
CA VAL A 196 -8.29 16.62 -0.85
C VAL A 196 -8.35 15.33 -0.03
N GLY A 197 -9.50 15.02 0.57
CA GLY A 197 -9.73 13.72 1.19
C GLY A 197 -9.92 12.63 0.13
N VAL A 198 -9.15 11.55 0.22
CA VAL A 198 -9.17 10.44 -0.75
C VAL A 198 -9.94 9.25 -0.18
N ARG A 199 -9.65 8.88 1.07
CA ARG A 199 -10.28 7.74 1.75
C ARG A 199 -10.34 8.00 3.25
N GLY A 200 -11.40 7.51 3.89
CA GLY A 200 -11.60 7.62 5.33
C GLY A 200 -11.91 9.05 5.75
N ALA A 201 -12.59 9.20 6.90
CA ALA A 201 -12.76 10.52 7.48
C ALA A 201 -11.41 10.97 8.07
N ALA A 202 -10.81 12.03 7.50
CA ALA A 202 -9.73 12.71 8.21
C ALA A 202 -10.33 13.28 9.50
N THR A 203 -9.91 12.75 10.65
CA THR A 203 -10.27 13.36 11.93
C THR A 203 -9.64 14.75 11.97
N ALA A 204 -10.50 15.77 12.08
CA ALA A 204 -10.13 17.17 12.16
C ALA A 204 -9.32 17.49 13.42
#